data_AF-A0A164FTH8-F1
#
_entry.id   AF-A0A164FTH8-F1
#
_cell.length_a   1.000
_cell.length_b   1.000
_cell.length_c   1.000
_cell.angle_alpha   90.00
_cell.angle_beta   90.00
_cell.angle_gamma   90.00
#
_symmetry.space_group_name_H-M   'P 1'
#
loop_
_entity.id
_entity.type
_entity.pdbx_description
1 polymer ?
#
loop_
_entity_poly.entity_id
_entity_poly.type
_entity_poly.pdbx_seq_one_letter_code
_entity_poly.pdbx_strand_id
1 'polypeptide(L)'
;MKQTSDHDCQVSDAFVVPHLNVGQRKMTDVLASFEYLRGLNFPARNATEDQVLIGMDVQDVHLNLEVRRPPIGVQGPNAWLTPFGWCVVGRTFSLPTSQTPSVNFVKLGTFQKLEESVERFWKTQSLPVREAPKTFMFTLDRVAVEQLESTIRHTGTRYEVGLPVRPDCPE
;
A
#
# COMPACT_ATOMS: atom_id res chain seq x y z
N MET A 1 5.22 -15.23 -32.46
CA MET A 1 3.89 -15.68 -32.01
C MET A 1 3.44 -14.76 -30.88
N LYS A 2 2.38 -13.98 -31.07
CA LYS A 2 1.78 -13.18 -30.00
C LYS A 2 0.62 -14.01 -29.44
N GLN A 3 0.79 -14.54 -28.24
CA GLN A 3 -0.30 -15.16 -27.49
C GLN A 3 -0.79 -14.08 -26.51
N THR A 4 -1.72 -13.25 -26.97
CA THR A 4 -2.57 -12.45 -26.08
C THR A 4 -3.67 -13.41 -25.62
N SER A 5 -3.38 -14.19 -24.59
CA SER A 5 -4.42 -14.93 -23.88
C SER A 5 -5.12 -13.95 -22.94
N ASP A 6 -6.38 -13.66 -23.27
CA ASP A 6 -7.33 -12.99 -22.38
C ASP A 6 -7.60 -13.97 -21.24
N HIS A 7 -6.86 -13.81 -20.14
CA HIS A 7 -6.99 -14.66 -18.97
C HIS A 7 -8.02 -14.03 -18.03
N ASP A 8 -9.23 -14.57 -18.07
CA ASP A 8 -10.28 -14.22 -17.11
C ASP A 8 -10.08 -15.01 -15.81
N CYS A 9 -10.17 -14.31 -14.69
CA CYS A 9 -10.14 -14.92 -13.36
C CYS A 9 -11.39 -14.51 -12.59
N GLN A 10 -12.15 -15.50 -12.12
CA GLN A 10 -13.30 -15.26 -11.25
C GLN A 10 -12.84 -15.25 -9.79
N VAL A 11 -13.22 -14.21 -9.06
CA VAL A 11 -12.94 -14.05 -7.62
C VAL A 11 -14.26 -13.97 -6.89
N SER A 12 -14.48 -14.85 -5.90
CA SER A 12 -15.73 -14.93 -5.13
C SER A 12 -15.82 -13.90 -4.01
N ASP A 13 -14.67 -13.53 -3.42
CA ASP A 13 -14.59 -12.77 -2.17
C ASP A 13 -13.75 -11.50 -2.31
N ALA A 14 -14.10 -10.64 -3.27
CA ALA A 14 -13.40 -9.39 -3.50
C ALA A 14 -13.88 -8.29 -2.53
N PHE A 15 -12.92 -7.61 -1.89
CA PHE A 15 -13.19 -6.41 -1.10
C PHE A 15 -13.03 -5.15 -1.96
N VAL A 16 -14.06 -4.30 -1.99
CA VAL A 16 -14.06 -3.07 -2.78
C VAL A 16 -13.91 -1.87 -1.86
N VAL A 17 -12.93 -1.01 -2.16
CA VAL A 17 -12.76 0.29 -1.51
C VAL A 17 -12.96 1.42 -2.52
N PRO A 18 -13.57 2.55 -2.14
CA PRO A 18 -13.77 3.68 -3.07
C PRO A 18 -12.46 4.26 -3.61
N HIS A 19 -11.39 4.16 -2.83
CA HIS A 19 -10.08 4.65 -3.21
C HIS A 19 -8.98 3.84 -2.55
N LEU A 20 -8.02 3.38 -3.35
CA LEU A 20 -6.81 2.74 -2.85
C LEU A 20 -5.68 3.79 -2.87
N ASN A 21 -5.12 4.08 -1.70
CA ASN A 21 -4.04 5.04 -1.53
C ASN A 21 -2.69 4.43 -1.98
N VAL A 22 -2.51 4.21 -3.29
CA VAL A 22 -1.20 3.86 -3.86
C VAL A 22 -0.53 5.08 -4.49
N GLY A 23 0.80 5.08 -4.45
CA GLY A 23 1.57 6.09 -5.15
C GLY A 23 1.27 6.07 -6.65
N GLN A 24 0.84 7.19 -7.19
CA GLN A 24 0.61 7.37 -8.63
C GLN A 24 1.97 7.54 -9.32
N ARG A 25 2.42 6.53 -10.07
CA ARG A 25 3.60 6.63 -10.94
C ARG A 25 3.29 6.15 -12.33
N LYS A 26 3.83 6.85 -13.33
CA LYS A 26 3.68 6.48 -14.74
C LYS A 26 4.69 5.39 -15.08
N MET A 27 4.20 4.26 -15.61
CA MET A 27 5.04 3.14 -16.04
C MET A 27 6.00 3.51 -17.17
N THR A 28 5.62 4.48 -18.00
CA THR A 28 6.43 4.98 -19.14
C THR A 28 7.83 5.43 -18.73
N ASP A 29 7.96 6.05 -17.56
CA ASP A 29 9.22 6.61 -17.08
C ASP A 29 10.19 5.48 -16.66
N VAL A 30 9.65 4.38 -16.14
CA VAL A 30 10.41 3.18 -15.80
C VAL A 30 10.95 2.51 -17.07
N LEU A 31 10.10 2.32 -18.09
CA LEU A 31 10.51 1.67 -19.34
C LEU A 31 11.55 2.47 -20.11
N ALA A 32 11.47 3.79 -20.09
CA ALA A 32 12.46 4.65 -20.72
C ALA A 32 13.86 4.49 -20.08
N SER A 33 13.90 4.20 -18.77
CA SER A 33 15.13 4.09 -17.98
C SER A 33 15.88 2.76 -18.16
N PHE A 34 15.22 1.71 -18.65
CA PHE A 34 15.79 0.37 -18.77
C PHE A 34 15.64 -0.20 -20.19
N GLU A 35 16.74 -0.22 -20.95
CA GLU A 35 16.73 -0.64 -22.35
C GLU A 35 16.23 -2.07 -22.57
N TYR A 36 16.61 -3.02 -21.69
CA TYR A 36 16.16 -4.42 -21.77
C TYR A 36 14.66 -4.62 -21.49
N LEU A 37 13.99 -3.59 -20.96
CA LEU A 37 12.54 -3.57 -20.76
C LEU A 37 11.79 -2.84 -21.89
N ARG A 38 12.49 -2.25 -22.87
CA ARG A 38 11.84 -1.64 -24.03
C ARG A 38 11.07 -2.69 -24.84
N GLY A 39 9.95 -2.26 -25.41
CA GLY A 39 9.08 -3.10 -26.23
C GLY A 39 8.16 -4.04 -25.43
N LEU A 40 8.22 -4.01 -24.10
CA LEU A 40 7.17 -4.59 -23.27
C LEU A 40 5.88 -3.77 -23.40
N ASN A 41 4.76 -4.47 -23.64
CA ASN A 41 3.47 -3.83 -23.75
C ASN A 41 2.81 -3.80 -22.37
N PHE A 42 2.64 -2.58 -21.84
CA PHE A 42 1.84 -2.34 -20.66
C PHE A 42 0.55 -1.66 -21.11
N PRO A 43 -0.62 -2.16 -20.70
CA PRO A 43 -1.88 -1.51 -21.05
C PRO A 43 -1.83 -0.05 -20.59
N ALA A 44 -2.17 0.86 -21.51
CA ALA A 44 -2.22 2.29 -21.21
C ALA A 44 -3.34 2.51 -20.19
N ARG A 45 -2.96 2.78 -18.95
CA ARG A 45 -3.91 2.95 -17.84
C ARG A 45 -4.07 4.42 -17.50
N ASN A 46 -5.29 4.90 -17.47
CA ASN A 46 -5.58 6.22 -16.92
C ASN A 46 -5.46 6.12 -15.39
N ALA A 47 -4.74 7.04 -14.76
CA ALA A 47 -4.51 7.07 -13.31
C ALA A 47 -5.80 7.13 -12.45
N THR A 48 -6.94 7.41 -13.10
CA THR A 48 -8.29 7.46 -12.55
C THR A 48 -9.05 6.13 -12.59
N GLU A 49 -8.45 5.06 -13.11
CA GLU A 49 -9.08 3.73 -13.17
C GLU A 49 -9.08 2.99 -11.82
N ASP A 50 -10.06 2.11 -11.68
CA ASP A 50 -10.25 1.23 -10.53
C ASP A 50 -8.98 0.40 -10.25
N GLN A 51 -8.50 0.50 -9.03
CA GLN A 51 -7.33 -0.25 -8.56
C GLN A 51 -7.80 -1.49 -7.84
N VAL A 52 -7.21 -2.63 -8.21
CA VAL A 52 -7.52 -3.93 -7.62
C VAL A 52 -6.26 -4.44 -6.92
N LEU A 53 -6.40 -4.84 -5.66
CA LEU A 53 -5.38 -5.57 -4.94
C LEU A 53 -5.75 -7.06 -4.98
N ILE A 54 -4.87 -7.89 -5.55
CA ILE A 54 -5.09 -9.33 -5.64
C ILE A 54 -4.16 -10.02 -4.63
N GLY A 55 -4.75 -10.72 -3.68
CA GLY A 55 -4.02 -11.51 -2.70
C GLY A 55 -3.44 -12.80 -3.27
N MET A 56 -2.71 -13.53 -2.43
CA MET A 56 -2.14 -14.85 -2.77
C MET A 56 -3.13 -16.01 -2.57
N ASP A 57 -4.39 -15.71 -2.25
CA ASP A 57 -5.52 -16.63 -2.29
C ASP A 57 -5.87 -17.02 -3.74
N VAL A 58 -5.58 -16.14 -4.71
CA VAL A 58 -5.71 -16.40 -6.15
C VAL A 58 -4.33 -16.61 -6.77
N GLN A 59 -3.68 -17.75 -6.48
CA GLN A 59 -2.27 -17.98 -6.85
C GLN A 59 -2.00 -17.98 -8.35
N ASP A 60 -2.95 -18.49 -9.15
CA ASP A 60 -2.77 -18.69 -10.58
C ASP A 60 -2.48 -17.37 -11.32
N VAL A 61 -3.01 -16.25 -10.83
CA VAL A 61 -2.78 -14.93 -11.45
C VAL A 61 -1.40 -14.34 -11.16
N HIS A 62 -0.66 -14.93 -10.21
CA HIS A 62 0.71 -14.54 -9.85
C HIS A 62 1.76 -15.42 -10.54
N LEU A 63 1.35 -16.36 -11.40
CA LEU A 63 2.27 -17.20 -12.14
C LEU A 63 3.17 -16.36 -13.05
N ASN A 64 4.47 -16.64 -12.99
CA ASN A 64 5.46 -16.01 -13.86
C ASN A 64 5.60 -16.82 -15.15
N LEU A 65 4.85 -16.41 -16.18
CA LEU A 65 4.87 -17.02 -17.51
C LEU A 65 6.18 -16.75 -18.25
N GLU A 66 6.71 -15.53 -18.11
CA GLU A 66 8.01 -15.11 -18.65
C GLU A 66 8.70 -14.16 -17.66
N VAL A 67 10.03 -14.18 -17.61
CA VAL A 67 10.82 -13.27 -16.78
C VAL A 67 11.92 -12.61 -17.62
N ARG A 68 11.90 -11.28 -17.71
CA ARG A 68 13.02 -10.48 -18.23
C ARG A 68 13.85 -9.94 -17.08
N ARG A 69 15.14 -10.30 -17.07
CA ARG A 69 16.09 -9.90 -16.03
C ARG A 69 17.06 -8.85 -16.57
N PRO A 70 17.67 -8.04 -15.69
CA PRO A 70 18.79 -7.20 -16.06
C PRO A 70 19.92 -8.04 -16.69
N PRO A 71 20.62 -7.50 -17.71
CA PRO A 71 21.87 -8.07 -18.19
C PRO A 71 22.90 -8.22 -17.06
N ILE A 72 23.85 -9.14 -17.25
CA ILE A 72 24.93 -9.36 -16.27
C ILE A 72 25.66 -8.03 -16.00
N GLY A 73 25.83 -7.70 -14.72
CA GLY A 73 26.50 -6.47 -14.28
C GLY A 73 25.61 -5.22 -14.24
N VAL A 74 24.36 -5.28 -14.70
CA VAL A 74 23.40 -4.17 -14.63
C VAL A 74 22.49 -4.35 -13.41
N GLN A 75 22.38 -3.31 -12.58
CA GLN A 75 21.36 -3.27 -11.53
C GLN A 75 20.05 -2.72 -12.09
N GLY A 76 18.95 -3.40 -11.83
CA GLY A 76 17.63 -2.98 -12.28
C GLY A 76 16.53 -3.94 -11.85
N PRO A 77 15.27 -3.59 -12.14
CA PRO A 77 14.13 -4.44 -11.82
C PRO A 77 14.05 -5.64 -12.78
N ASN A 78 13.30 -6.67 -12.37
CA ASN A 78 12.83 -7.70 -13.27
C ASN A 78 11.48 -7.28 -13.86
N ALA A 79 11.15 -7.76 -15.06
CA ALA A 79 9.77 -7.74 -15.54
C ALA A 79 9.23 -9.15 -15.63
N TRP A 80 8.03 -9.37 -15.10
CA TRP A 80 7.34 -10.65 -15.09
C TRP A 80 6.10 -10.55 -15.97
N LEU A 81 5.92 -11.52 -16.85
CA LEU A 81 4.66 -11.71 -17.55
C LEU A 81 3.78 -12.59 -16.68
N THR A 82 2.66 -12.06 -16.22
CA THR A 82 1.62 -12.81 -15.52
C THR A 82 0.42 -13.00 -16.45
N PRO A 83 -0.60 -13.79 -16.05
CA PRO A 83 -1.85 -13.87 -16.80
C PRO A 83 -2.52 -12.51 -17.07
N PHE A 84 -2.30 -11.49 -16.23
CA PHE A 84 -2.80 -10.13 -16.44
C PHE A 84 -1.85 -9.21 -17.22
N GLY A 85 -0.77 -9.75 -17.78
CA GLY A 85 0.21 -9.01 -18.57
C GLY A 85 1.50 -8.71 -17.83
N TRP A 86 2.26 -7.77 -18.37
CA TRP A 86 3.58 -7.45 -17.83
C TRP A 86 3.48 -6.61 -16.55
N CYS A 87 4.26 -6.98 -15.54
CA CYS A 87 4.51 -6.17 -14.35
C CYS A 87 6.02 -5.99 -14.13
N VAL A 88 6.41 -4.90 -13.46
CA VAL A 88 7.82 -4.61 -13.13
C VAL A 88 8.02 -4.79 -11.64
N VAL A 89 8.96 -5.65 -11.26
CA VAL A 89 9.22 -6.05 -9.87
C VAL A 89 10.67 -5.73 -9.50
N GLY A 90 10.82 -5.00 -8.40
CA GLY A 90 12.13 -4.62 -7.86
C GLY A 90 12.37 -3.12 -7.96
N ARG A 91 13.64 -2.73 -7.77
CA ARG A 91 14.02 -1.33 -7.65
C ARG A 91 14.07 -0.68 -9.03
N THR A 92 13.18 0.28 -9.27
CA THR A 92 13.12 1.05 -10.51
C THR A 92 13.87 2.38 -10.43
N PHE A 93 14.40 2.74 -9.25
CA PHE A 93 15.13 3.99 -9.00
C PHE A 93 16.17 3.79 -7.89
N SER A 94 17.19 4.64 -7.89
CA SER A 94 18.11 4.77 -6.76
C SER A 94 17.38 5.43 -5.58
N LEU A 95 17.04 4.64 -4.57
CA LEU A 95 16.71 5.21 -3.26
C LEU A 95 17.98 5.88 -2.69
N PRO A 96 17.87 6.98 -1.93
CA PRO A 96 18.98 7.40 -1.10
C PRO A 96 19.40 6.19 -0.25
N THR A 97 20.71 6.00 -0.09
CA THR A 97 21.28 4.89 0.68
C THR A 97 20.79 4.98 2.13
N SER A 98 19.60 4.44 2.41
CA SER A 98 19.23 4.08 3.77
C SER A 98 20.10 2.89 4.12
N GLN A 99 20.99 3.09 5.09
CA GLN A 99 22.02 2.12 5.47
C GLN A 99 21.45 0.84 6.09
N THR A 100 20.13 0.75 6.27
CA THR A 100 19.47 -0.41 6.89
C THR A 100 18.24 -0.85 6.09
N PRO A 101 18.25 -2.03 5.44
CA PRO A 101 17.01 -2.63 4.97
C PRO A 101 16.15 -2.99 6.18
N SER A 102 14.96 -2.38 6.32
CA SER A 102 14.01 -2.76 7.38
C SER A 102 13.26 -4.02 6.95
N VAL A 103 13.65 -5.17 7.50
CA VAL A 103 12.89 -6.42 7.35
C VAL A 103 12.10 -6.62 8.64
N ASN A 104 10.78 -6.50 8.56
CA ASN A 104 9.90 -6.71 9.71
C ASN A 104 9.51 -8.18 9.79
N PHE A 105 9.95 -8.86 10.84
CA PHE A 105 9.42 -10.17 11.23
C PHE A 105 8.26 -9.95 12.18
N VAL A 106 7.04 -10.24 11.72
CA VAL A 106 5.88 -10.34 12.62
C VAL A 106 5.91 -11.74 13.22
N LYS A 107 6.42 -11.85 14.44
CA LYS A 107 6.25 -13.07 15.24
C LYS A 107 4.96 -12.93 16.03
N LEU A 108 4.11 -13.94 16.01
CA LEU A 108 3.00 -14.08 16.94
C LEU A 108 3.58 -14.47 18.33
N GLY A 109 4.20 -13.49 19.00
CA GLY A 109 4.92 -13.66 20.24
C GLY A 109 4.46 -12.63 21.27
N THR A 110 4.23 -13.12 22.50
CA THR A 110 3.76 -12.48 23.72
C THR A 110 3.68 -10.95 23.71
N PHE A 111 2.49 -10.44 24.03
CA PHE A 111 2.02 -9.04 24.12
C PHE A 111 2.93 -7.97 24.78
N GLN A 112 4.12 -8.30 25.26
CA GLN A 112 4.99 -7.39 26.01
C GLN A 112 5.50 -6.19 25.18
N LYS A 113 5.38 -6.19 23.85
CA LYS A 113 5.80 -5.07 22.99
C LYS A 113 4.81 -4.80 21.86
N LEU A 114 3.52 -4.84 22.19
CA LEU A 114 2.46 -4.48 21.24
C LEU A 114 2.66 -3.05 20.71
N GLU A 115 2.97 -2.10 21.60
CA GLU A 115 3.19 -0.69 21.25
C GLU A 115 4.32 -0.50 20.24
N GLU A 116 5.49 -1.11 20.46
CA GLU A 116 6.61 -1.04 19.49
C GLU A 116 6.26 -1.69 18.15
N SER A 117 5.45 -2.75 18.17
CA SER A 117 5.05 -3.47 16.96
C SER A 117 4.03 -2.67 16.14
N VAL A 118 3.09 -2.03 16.83
CA VAL A 118 2.14 -1.04 16.29
C VAL A 118 2.93 0.14 15.75
N GLU A 119 3.78 0.79 16.54
CA GLU A 119 4.57 1.93 16.08
C GLU A 119 5.41 1.60 14.83
N ARG A 120 6.07 0.44 14.80
CA ARG A 120 6.81 -0.02 13.61
C ARG A 120 5.90 -0.27 12.42
N PHE A 121 4.75 -0.92 12.62
CA PHE A 121 3.78 -1.17 11.55
C PHE A 121 3.31 0.15 10.93
N TRP A 122 2.92 1.13 11.74
CA TRP A 122 2.52 2.46 11.27
C TRP A 122 3.65 3.19 10.55
N LYS A 123 4.90 3.09 11.03
CA LYS A 123 6.07 3.70 10.36
C LYS A 123 6.46 3.04 9.03
N THR A 124 6.19 1.74 8.86
CA THR A 124 6.61 1.00 7.65
C THR A 124 5.52 0.83 6.60
N GLN A 125 4.25 0.79 7.00
CA GLN A 125 3.12 0.70 6.06
C GLN A 125 2.64 2.07 5.56
N SER A 126 3.07 3.17 6.17
CA SER A 126 2.72 4.54 5.77
C SER A 126 3.54 5.09 4.57
N LEU A 127 3.95 4.25 3.62
CA LEU A 127 4.62 4.72 2.41
C LEU A 127 3.63 5.36 1.42
N PRO A 128 4.08 6.39 0.67
CA PRO A 128 3.91 7.77 1.11
C PRO A 128 2.41 8.10 1.18
N VAL A 129 1.84 8.03 2.38
CA VAL A 129 0.65 8.84 2.64
C VAL A 129 1.14 10.27 2.45
N ARG A 130 0.78 10.90 1.32
CA ARG A 130 0.83 12.38 1.21
C ARG A 130 0.37 12.86 2.57
N GLU A 131 1.20 13.64 3.28
CA GLU A 131 0.78 14.22 4.56
C GLU A 131 -0.67 14.65 4.38
N ALA A 132 -1.58 14.02 5.12
CA ALA A 132 -2.99 14.30 4.95
C ALA A 132 -3.10 15.82 5.02
N PRO A 133 -3.67 16.49 3.99
CA PRO A 133 -3.84 17.93 4.05
C PRO A 133 -4.46 18.22 5.41
N LYS A 134 -3.90 19.17 6.17
CA LYS A 134 -4.37 19.54 7.52
C LYS A 134 -5.88 19.83 7.58
N THR A 135 -6.51 19.96 6.42
CA THR A 135 -7.92 20.18 6.15
C THR A 135 -8.80 18.93 6.07
N PHE A 136 -8.26 17.70 6.18
CA PHE A 136 -9.05 16.46 6.19
C PHE A 136 -9.47 15.99 7.60
N MET A 137 -9.68 16.91 8.56
CA MET A 137 -10.49 16.56 9.72
C MET A 137 -11.96 16.58 9.28
N PHE A 138 -12.59 15.40 9.24
CA PHE A 138 -14.04 15.34 9.08
C PHE A 138 -14.68 16.14 10.23
N THR A 139 -15.82 16.78 10.01
CA THR A 139 -16.47 17.61 11.05
C THR A 139 -16.69 16.84 12.36
N LEU A 140 -16.96 15.53 12.27
CA LEU A 140 -17.07 14.66 13.45
C LEU A 140 -15.72 14.45 14.16
N ASP A 141 -14.62 14.34 13.42
CA ASP A 141 -13.29 14.18 14.00
C ASP A 141 -12.90 15.45 14.79
N ARG A 142 -13.25 16.62 14.28
CA ARG A 142 -13.01 17.89 15.00
C ARG A 142 -13.80 17.95 16.30
N VAL A 143 -15.07 17.58 16.28
CA VAL A 143 -15.93 17.53 17.48
C VAL A 143 -15.40 16.50 18.49
N ALA A 144 -14.98 15.33 18.02
CA ALA A 144 -14.42 14.29 18.88
C ALA A 144 -13.11 14.75 19.54
N VAL A 145 -12.24 15.43 18.80
CA VAL A 145 -10.98 15.99 19.34
C VAL A 145 -11.25 17.14 20.31
N GLU A 146 -12.14 18.08 19.98
CA GLU A 146 -12.53 19.17 20.90
C GLU A 146 -13.13 18.61 22.20
N GLN A 147 -13.95 17.57 22.13
CA GLN A 147 -14.51 16.92 23.31
C GLN A 147 -13.43 16.20 24.14
N LEU A 148 -12.49 15.52 23.47
CA LEU A 148 -11.37 14.86 24.14
C LEU A 148 -10.52 15.88 24.90
N GLU A 149 -10.09 16.96 24.23
CA GLU A 149 -9.22 17.98 24.81
C GLU A 149 -9.90 18.77 25.93
N SER A 150 -11.21 19.05 25.81
CA SER A 150 -11.96 19.79 26.83
C SER A 150 -12.31 18.96 28.07
N THR A 151 -12.38 17.63 27.95
CA THR A 151 -12.80 16.75 29.06
C THR A 151 -11.68 15.97 29.70
N ILE A 152 -10.50 15.91 29.07
CA ILE A 152 -9.36 15.21 29.64
C ILE A 152 -8.87 15.92 30.90
N ARG A 153 -8.81 15.18 32.02
CA ARG A 153 -8.27 15.69 33.27
C ARG A 153 -7.50 14.62 34.00
N HIS A 154 -6.40 15.02 34.64
CA HIS A 154 -5.65 14.17 35.55
C HIS A 154 -6.15 14.35 36.98
N THR A 155 -6.59 13.27 37.63
CA THR A 155 -7.11 13.28 39.01
C THR A 155 -6.02 13.05 40.07
N GLY A 156 -4.75 13.12 39.68
CA GLY A 156 -3.61 12.84 40.55
C GLY A 156 -3.22 11.35 40.62
N THR A 157 -4.12 10.45 40.22
CA THR A 157 -3.85 8.99 40.16
C THR A 157 -4.11 8.38 38.79
N ARG A 158 -5.03 8.96 38.00
CA ARG A 158 -5.37 8.50 36.66
C ARG A 158 -5.79 9.67 35.77
N TYR A 159 -5.75 9.43 34.46
CA TYR A 159 -6.44 10.29 33.51
C TYR A 159 -7.91 9.84 33.39
N GLU A 160 -8.79 10.82 33.34
CA GLU A 160 -10.20 10.63 33.01
C GLU A 160 -10.50 11.47 31.77
N VAL A 161 -11.43 10.98 30.96
CA VAL A 161 -11.89 11.68 29.76
C VAL A 161 -13.38 11.45 29.57
N GLY A 162 -14.08 12.45 29.05
CA GLY A 162 -15.49 12.33 28.73
C GLY A 162 -15.69 11.33 27.58
N LEU A 163 -16.70 10.46 27.72
CA LEU A 163 -17.06 9.53 26.66
C LEU A 163 -17.50 10.32 25.41
N PRO A 164 -16.93 10.02 24.22
CA PRO A 164 -17.37 10.64 22.97
C PRO A 164 -18.86 10.33 22.78
N VAL A 165 -19.70 11.37 22.73
CA VAL A 165 -21.15 11.15 22.60
C VAL A 165 -21.45 10.82 21.14
N ARG A 166 -22.18 9.73 20.89
CA ARG A 166 -22.85 9.58 19.60
C ARG A 166 -24.09 10.50 19.61
N PRO A 167 -24.24 11.43 18.66
CA PRO A 167 -25.36 12.37 18.65
C PRO A 167 -26.75 11.70 18.56
N ASP A 168 -26.81 10.41 18.22
CA ASP A 168 -28.07 9.71 17.90
C ASP A 168 -28.38 8.51 18.82
N CYS A 169 -27.89 8.48 20.06
CA CYS A 169 -28.36 7.46 21.02
C CYS A 169 -29.66 7.95 21.70
N PRO A 170 -30.84 7.37 21.43
CA PRO A 170 -32.01 7.64 22.25
C PRO A 170 -31.78 7.11 23.67
N GLU A 171 -32.32 7.81 24.67
CA GLU A 171 -32.32 7.40 26.09
C GLU A 171 -33.02 6.06 26.33
#